data_AF-A0A316P1J7-F1
#
_entry.id   AF-A0A316P1J7-F1
#
_cell.length_a   1.000
_cell.length_b   1.000
_cell.length_c   1.000
_cell.angle_alpha   90.00
_cell.angle_beta   90.00
_cell.angle_gamma   90.00
#
_symmetry.space_group_name_H-M   'P 1'
#
loop_
_entity.id
_entity.type
_entity.pdbx_description
1 polymer ?
#
loop_
_entity_poly.entity_id
_entity_poly.type
_entity_poly.pdbx_seq_one_letter_code
_entity_poly.pdbx_strand_id
1 'polypeptide(L)'
;MRLIEKLKEFEQQYMFIRWATGSEYGKLIYAGDDFVEFDVINIETMEYSETVFIHSPLILEVAIGGADISRIVAEMSSKITLE
;
A
#
# COMPACT_ATOMS: atom_id res chain seq x y z
N MET A 1 -15.62 6.45 12.46
CA MET A 1 -15.03 5.49 11.51
C MET A 1 -13.70 5.02 12.07
N ARG A 2 -13.49 3.71 12.11
CA ARG A 2 -12.20 3.11 12.44
C ARG A 2 -11.27 3.21 11.22
N LEU A 3 -9.96 3.23 11.44
CA LEU A 3 -8.96 3.28 10.35
C LEU A 3 -9.19 2.17 9.32
N ILE A 4 -9.41 0.95 9.78
CA ILE A 4 -9.61 -0.23 8.92
C ILE A 4 -10.87 -0.10 8.04
N GLU A 5 -11.96 0.43 8.58
CA GLU A 5 -13.19 0.69 7.81
C GLU A 5 -12.90 1.63 6.64
N LYS A 6 -12.02 2.64 6.84
CA LYS A 6 -11.57 3.51 5.75
C LYS A 6 -10.64 2.79 4.78
N LEU A 7 -9.70 1.99 5.27
CA LEU A 7 -8.74 1.27 4.41
C LEU A 7 -9.43 0.31 3.44
N LYS A 8 -10.59 -0.27 3.82
CA LYS A 8 -11.41 -1.06 2.90
C LYS A 8 -11.83 -0.29 1.63
N GLU A 9 -12.04 1.03 1.73
CA GLU A 9 -12.36 1.87 0.57
C GLU A 9 -11.17 2.08 -0.38
N PHE A 10 -9.95 1.79 0.09
CA PHE A 10 -8.69 1.98 -0.63
C PHE A 10 -8.02 0.66 -1.03
N GLU A 11 -8.73 -0.46 -0.98
CA GLU A 11 -8.23 -1.71 -1.53
C GLU A 11 -7.85 -1.54 -3.00
N GLN A 12 -6.79 -2.24 -3.39
CA GLN A 12 -6.13 -2.15 -4.70
C GLN A 12 -5.47 -0.81 -5.03
N GLN A 13 -5.34 0.11 -4.06
CA GLN A 13 -4.64 1.39 -4.27
C GLN A 13 -3.21 1.38 -3.73
N TYR A 14 -2.35 2.18 -4.38
CA TYR A 14 -1.00 2.43 -3.92
C TYR A 14 -1.00 3.45 -2.78
N MET A 15 -0.22 3.17 -1.73
CA MET A 15 -0.11 4.02 -0.56
C MET A 15 1.23 3.81 0.15
N PHE A 16 1.49 4.67 1.11
CA PHE A 16 2.52 4.49 2.12
C PHE A 16 1.85 4.04 3.42
N ILE A 17 2.39 3.00 4.06
CA ILE A 17 1.95 2.54 5.37
C ILE A 17 3.15 2.53 6.32
N ARG A 18 2.97 3.10 7.51
CA ARG A 18 3.90 2.97 8.63
C ARG A 18 3.26 2.21 9.77
N TRP A 19 3.94 1.18 10.26
CA TRP A 19 3.53 0.37 11.40
C TRP A 19 4.66 0.29 12.44
N ALA A 20 4.43 -0.42 13.53
CA ALA A 20 5.33 -0.44 14.68
C ALA A 20 6.80 -0.83 14.38
N THR A 21 7.04 -1.67 13.36
CA THR A 21 8.36 -2.23 13.06
C THR A 21 8.93 -1.81 11.71
N GLY A 22 8.19 -1.04 10.90
CA GLY A 22 8.59 -0.69 9.55
C GLY A 22 7.68 0.31 8.88
N SER A 23 8.07 0.73 7.68
CA SER A 23 7.27 1.60 6.83
C SER A 23 7.64 1.39 5.38
N GLU A 24 6.64 1.23 4.53
CA GLU A 24 6.87 0.89 3.13
C GLU A 24 5.85 1.56 2.20
N TYR A 25 6.26 1.73 0.95
CA TYR A 25 5.37 2.02 -0.16
C TYR A 25 4.89 0.71 -0.78
N GLY A 26 3.64 0.68 -1.24
CA GLY A 26 3.09 -0.55 -1.77
C GLY A 26 1.62 -0.44 -2.11
N LYS A 27 1.05 -1.57 -2.50
CA LYS A 27 -0.36 -1.69 -2.87
C LYS A 27 -1.11 -2.38 -1.74
N LEU A 28 -2.20 -1.76 -1.29
CA LEU A 28 -3.12 -2.39 -0.35
C LEU A 28 -3.90 -3.48 -1.07
N ILE A 29 -3.70 -4.74 -0.70
CA ILE A 29 -4.39 -5.88 -1.33
C ILE A 29 -5.71 -6.16 -0.62
N TYR A 30 -5.67 -6.18 0.71
CA TYR A 30 -6.82 -6.49 1.55
C TYR A 30 -6.75 -5.75 2.88
N ALA A 31 -7.89 -5.23 3.35
CA ALA A 31 -8.02 -4.60 4.67
C ALA A 31 -9.02 -5.35 5.55
N GLY A 32 -8.51 -6.21 6.43
CA GLY A 32 -9.28 -6.94 7.43
C GLY A 32 -9.22 -6.31 8.83
N ASP A 33 -10.17 -6.72 9.68
CA ASP A 33 -10.22 -6.24 11.07
C ASP A 33 -9.00 -6.71 11.88
N ASP A 34 -8.46 -7.89 11.56
CA ASP A 34 -7.30 -8.49 12.24
C ASP A 34 -5.97 -8.09 11.58
N PHE A 35 -5.92 -8.07 10.25
CA PHE A 35 -4.71 -7.78 9.48
C PHE A 35 -5.00 -7.06 8.16
N VAL A 36 -3.97 -6.42 7.65
CA VAL A 36 -3.87 -5.84 6.31
C VAL A 36 -2.85 -6.63 5.50
N GLU A 37 -3.18 -6.94 4.25
CA GLU A 37 -2.25 -7.51 3.27
C GLU A 37 -1.73 -6.41 2.36
N PHE A 38 -0.40 -6.29 2.29
CA PHE A 38 0.26 -5.18 1.62
C PHE A 38 1.42 -5.66 0.74
N ASP A 39 1.33 -5.42 -0.56
CA ASP A 39 2.38 -5.74 -1.51
C ASP A 39 3.36 -4.58 -1.60
N VAL A 40 4.57 -4.77 -1.07
CA VAL A 40 5.62 -3.75 -1.03
C VAL A 40 6.21 -3.56 -2.43
N ILE A 41 6.36 -2.29 -2.81
CA ILE A 41 7.02 -1.89 -4.06
C ILE A 41 8.36 -1.23 -3.75
N ASN A 42 9.41 -1.70 -4.41
CA ASN A 42 10.70 -1.03 -4.35
C ASN A 42 10.63 0.27 -5.18
N ILE A 43 10.80 1.41 -4.53
CA ILE A 43 10.67 2.74 -5.16
C ILE A 43 11.82 3.14 -6.09
N GLU A 44 12.90 2.34 -6.14
CA GLU A 44 14.03 2.52 -7.05
C GLU A 44 13.83 1.68 -8.32
N THR A 45 13.41 0.42 -8.19
CA THR A 45 13.24 -0.52 -9.32
C THR A 45 11.82 -0.56 -9.88
N MET A 46 10.82 -0.12 -9.10
CA MET A 46 9.40 -0.18 -9.42
C MET A 46 8.91 -1.62 -9.66
N GLU A 47 9.47 -2.55 -8.90
CA GLU A 47 9.09 -3.96 -8.85
C GLU A 47 8.57 -4.32 -7.46
N TYR A 48 7.66 -5.29 -7.39
CA TYR A 48 7.20 -5.83 -6.12
C TYR A 48 8.30 -6.65 -5.46
N SER A 49 8.56 -6.39 -4.17
CA SER A 49 9.61 -7.08 -3.43
C SER A 49 9.06 -8.20 -2.55
N GLU A 50 8.04 -7.92 -1.75
CA GLU A 50 7.46 -8.86 -0.80
C GLU A 50 6.02 -8.50 -0.45
N THR A 51 5.26 -9.48 0.04
CA THR A 51 3.91 -9.28 0.59
C THR A 51 4.02 -9.33 2.11
N VAL A 52 3.56 -8.26 2.77
CA VAL A 52 3.60 -8.10 4.22
C VAL A 52 2.20 -8.18 4.80
N PHE A 53 2.04 -9.00 5.85
CA PHE A 53 0.83 -9.05 6.66
C PHE A 53 1.02 -8.20 7.92
N ILE A 54 0.27 -7.10 8.01
CA ILE A 54 0.39 -6.13 9.10
C ILE A 54 -0.80 -6.31 10.03
N HIS A 55 -0.54 -6.62 11.30
CA HIS A 55 -1.60 -6.64 12.31
C HIS A 55 -2.22 -5.24 12.44
N SER A 56 -3.52 -5.13 12.19
CA SER A 56 -4.25 -3.87 12.01
C SER A 56 -4.02 -2.83 13.13
N PRO A 57 -4.03 -3.23 14.43
CA PRO A 57 -3.70 -2.33 15.54
C PRO A 57 -2.28 -1.74 15.57
N LEU A 58 -1.33 -2.30 14.80
CA LEU A 58 0.04 -1.80 14.76
C LEU A 58 0.26 -0.70 13.72
N ILE A 59 -0.74 -0.40 12.90
CA ILE A 59 -0.67 0.67 11.90
C ILE A 59 -0.70 2.02 12.61
N LEU A 60 0.31 2.84 12.34
CA LEU A 60 0.49 4.15 12.94
C LEU A 60 0.06 5.28 11.99
N GLU A 61 0.27 5.09 10.70
CA GLU A 61 0.03 6.11 9.68
C GLU A 61 -0.18 5.48 8.31
N VAL A 62 -1.06 6.10 7.53
CA VAL A 62 -1.28 5.77 6.12
C VAL A 62 -1.37 7.06 5.33
N ALA A 63 -0.63 7.14 4.23
CA ALA A 63 -0.71 8.24 3.27
C ALA A 63 -1.07 7.69 1.89
N ILE A 64 -2.13 8.23 1.29
CA ILE A 64 -2.72 7.74 0.01
C ILE A 64 -2.36 8.69 -1.15
N GLY A 65 -1.63 9.77 -0.88
CA GLY A 65 -1.23 10.75 -1.87
C GLY A 65 0.14 11.33 -1.57
N GLY A 66 0.70 12.02 -2.56
CA GLY A 66 2.05 12.56 -2.50
C GLY A 66 2.77 12.38 -3.85
N ALA A 67 3.90 13.05 -4.00
CA ALA A 67 4.69 12.97 -5.22
C ALA A 67 5.16 11.53 -5.51
N ASP A 68 5.61 10.81 -4.47
CA ASP A 68 6.09 9.42 -4.61
C ASP A 68 5.00 8.45 -5.00
N ILE A 69 3.82 8.53 -4.37
CA ILE A 69 2.67 7.68 -4.72
C ILE A 69 2.21 7.98 -6.16
N SER A 70 2.16 9.25 -6.54
CA SER A 70 1.80 9.65 -7.92
C SER A 70 2.79 9.10 -8.94
N ARG A 71 4.10 9.10 -8.61
CA ARG A 71 5.16 8.52 -9.44
C ARG A 71 4.99 7.01 -9.59
N ILE A 72 4.75 6.29 -8.50
CA ILE A 72 4.49 4.84 -8.52
C ILE A 72 3.29 4.51 -9.40
N VAL A 73 2.17 5.22 -9.19
CA VAL A 73 0.95 5.01 -9.98
C VAL A 73 1.21 5.23 -11.47
N ALA A 74 1.91 6.31 -11.84
CA ALA A 74 2.25 6.60 -13.23
C ALA A 74 3.10 5.49 -13.86
N GLU A 75 4.15 5.04 -13.17
CA GLU A 75 5.03 3.99 -13.66
C GLU A 75 4.29 2.67 -13.83
N MET A 76 3.57 2.23 -12.80
CA MET A 76 2.83 0.96 -12.83
C MET A 76 1.72 0.98 -13.87
N SER A 77 1.07 2.12 -14.08
CA SER A 77 0.10 2.30 -15.15
C SER A 77 0.73 2.21 -16.54
N SER A 78 1.96 2.69 -16.72
CA SER A 78 2.68 2.60 -18.00
C SER A 78 3.01 1.16 -18.40
N LYS A 79 3.17 0.28 -17.40
CA LYS A 79 3.42 -1.16 -17.57
C LYS A 79 2.16 -1.96 -17.88
N ILE A 80 0.97 -1.35 -17.79
CA ILE A 80 -0.28 -2.00 -18.18
C ILE A 80 -0.35 -2.00 -19.71
N THR A 81 0.04 -3.11 -20.32
CA THR A 81 -0.24 -3.35 -21.73
C THR A 81 -1.75 -3.49 -21.90
N LEU A 82 -2.35 -2.61 -22.70
CA LEU A 82 -3.72 -2.79 -23.21
C LEU A 82 -3.67 -3.93 -24.24
N GLU A 83 -3.96 -5.15 -23.81
CA GLU A 83 -4.35 -6.24 -24.71
C GLU A 83 -5.82 -6.10 -25.13
#